data_AF-A0AAD9Q808-F1
#
_entry.id   AF-A0AAD9Q808-F1
#
_cell.length_a   1.000
_cell.length_b   1.000
_cell.length_c   1.000
_cell.angle_alpha   90.00
_cell.angle_beta   90.00
_cell.angle_gamma   90.00
#
_symmetry.space_group_name_H-M   'P 1'
#
loop_
_entity.id
_entity.type
_entity.pdbx_description
1 polymer ?
#
loop_
_entity_poly.entity_id
_entity_poly.type
_entity_poly.pdbx_seq_one_letter_code
_entity_poly.pdbx_strand_id
1 'polypeptide(L)'
;MATVCKLRYFRLPLLVSRTLCTSENSGRKSNVPSFDSREVASILKKITGRNLNKIFSARKQEVGVPSYKLMTDAEFMKAQEEVERKAEHLLEMPPVMEERQEIHEVLEQNDELACYSESRYVFTDISTSVCDRIMFQQNQHEDVLDLACVQFEPDSADYIR
;
A
#
# COMPACT_ATOMS: atom_id res chain seq x y z
N MET A 1 4.02 60.47 -9.89
CA MET A 1 2.98 59.40 -9.92
C MET A 1 3.65 58.10 -9.56
N ALA A 2 3.30 57.55 -8.41
CA ALA A 2 3.79 56.28 -7.90
C ALA A 2 3.06 55.12 -8.59
N THR A 3 3.77 54.04 -8.90
CA THR A 3 3.31 52.67 -8.57
C THR A 3 4.49 51.72 -8.54
N VAL A 4 4.61 51.10 -7.39
CA VAL A 4 5.62 50.13 -6.97
C VAL A 4 5.37 48.80 -7.69
N CYS A 5 6.38 48.30 -8.39
CA CYS A 5 6.37 46.96 -8.96
C CYS A 5 6.47 45.95 -7.79
N LYS A 6 5.35 45.30 -7.43
CA LYS A 6 5.33 44.26 -6.40
C LYS A 6 6.03 43.01 -6.92
N LEU A 7 7.30 42.84 -6.56
CA LEU A 7 7.95 41.53 -6.59
C LEU A 7 7.22 40.64 -5.57
N ARG A 8 6.36 39.74 -6.06
CA ARG A 8 5.84 38.65 -5.24
C ARG A 8 6.96 37.64 -5.06
N TYR A 9 7.64 37.73 -3.92
CA TYR A 9 8.48 36.65 -3.42
C TYR A 9 7.59 35.44 -3.17
N PHE A 10 7.58 34.49 -4.10
CA PHE A 10 7.12 33.14 -3.81
C PHE A 10 8.17 32.51 -2.90
N ARG A 11 7.87 32.48 -1.61
CA ARG A 11 8.64 31.75 -0.61
C ARG A 11 8.41 30.26 -0.90
N LEU A 12 9.34 29.66 -1.64
CA LEU A 12 9.40 28.20 -1.80
C LEU A 12 9.43 27.59 -0.38
N PRO A 13 8.48 26.70 -0.02
CA PRO A 13 8.62 25.96 1.22
C PRO A 13 9.89 25.11 1.11
N LEU A 14 10.68 25.15 2.17
CA LEU A 14 11.87 24.32 2.37
C LEU A 14 11.54 22.89 1.94
N LEU A 15 12.12 22.48 0.82
CA LEU A 15 12.15 21.08 0.40
C LEU A 15 12.90 20.34 1.49
N VAL A 16 12.17 19.68 2.38
CA VAL A 16 12.72 18.56 3.13
C VAL A 16 12.99 17.50 2.07
N SER A 17 14.20 17.51 1.54
CA SER A 17 14.74 16.41 0.75
C SER A 17 14.74 15.18 1.65
N ARG A 18 13.65 14.41 1.61
CA ARG A 18 13.70 13.03 2.07
C ARG A 18 14.67 12.35 1.12
N THR A 19 15.89 12.13 1.59
CA THR A 19 16.83 11.24 0.94
C THR A 19 16.15 9.87 0.86
N LEU A 20 15.61 9.54 -0.31
CA LEU A 20 15.22 8.18 -0.63
C LEU A 20 16.50 7.35 -0.59
N CYS A 21 16.60 6.47 0.40
CA CYS A 21 17.66 5.46 0.44
C CYS A 21 17.33 4.41 -0.61
N THR A 22 17.73 4.64 -1.86
CA THR A 22 17.80 3.58 -2.87
C THR A 22 19.08 2.78 -2.59
N SER A 23 18.98 1.69 -1.82
CA SER A 23 20.10 0.76 -1.71
C SER A 23 20.09 -0.15 -2.93
N GLU A 24 20.98 0.10 -3.89
CA GLU A 24 21.33 -0.88 -4.91
C GLU A 24 21.93 -2.10 -4.21
N ASN A 25 21.26 -3.25 -4.32
CA ASN A 25 21.71 -4.48 -3.68
C ASN A 25 22.77 -5.18 -4.53
N SER A 26 23.94 -4.55 -4.71
CA SER A 26 25.10 -5.19 -5.32
C SER A 26 26.00 -5.78 -4.24
N GLY A 27 25.78 -7.05 -3.89
CA GLY A 27 26.81 -7.92 -3.30
C GLY A 27 26.92 -7.93 -1.76
N ARG A 28 26.72 -9.13 -1.21
CA ARG A 28 27.00 -9.59 0.18
C ARG A 28 26.00 -9.15 1.26
N LYS A 29 25.01 -10.00 1.55
CA LYS A 29 24.15 -9.88 2.74
C LYS A 29 24.09 -11.20 3.52
N SER A 30 25.18 -11.60 4.17
CA SER A 30 25.15 -12.78 5.06
C SER A 30 24.56 -12.48 6.45
N ASN A 31 24.23 -11.22 6.75
CA ASN A 31 23.84 -10.78 8.11
C ASN A 31 22.57 -9.93 8.18
N VAL A 32 21.83 -9.73 7.07
CA VAL A 32 20.58 -8.95 7.11
C VAL A 32 19.41 -9.92 7.27
N PRO A 33 18.65 -9.88 8.38
CA PRO A 33 17.50 -10.75 8.56
C PRO A 33 16.41 -10.39 7.55
N SER A 34 15.71 -11.40 7.03
CA SER A 34 14.53 -11.19 6.17
C SER A 34 13.41 -10.50 6.96
N PHE A 35 12.54 -9.78 6.25
CA PHE A 35 11.35 -9.12 6.82
C PHE A 35 10.44 -10.12 7.54
N ASP A 36 10.35 -11.35 7.04
CA ASP A 36 9.53 -12.43 7.59
C ASP A 36 10.10 -13.06 8.88
N SER A 37 11.28 -12.63 9.31
CA SER A 37 11.90 -13.18 10.52
C SER A 37 11.10 -12.81 11.76
N ARG A 38 10.92 -13.78 12.67
CA ARG A 38 10.18 -13.60 13.93
C ARG A 38 10.72 -12.44 14.77
N GLU A 39 12.03 -12.24 14.77
CA GLU A 39 12.69 -11.16 15.50
C GLU A 39 12.29 -9.80 14.94
N VAL A 40 12.38 -9.60 13.61
CA VAL A 40 11.96 -8.36 12.93
C VAL A 40 10.47 -8.12 13.14
N ALA A 41 9.62 -9.12 12.94
CA ALA A 41 8.18 -9.00 13.17
C ALA A 41 7.85 -8.60 14.62
N SER A 42 8.57 -9.11 15.62
CA SER A 42 8.38 -8.73 17.02
C SER A 42 8.74 -7.27 17.31
N ILE A 43 9.78 -6.76 16.65
CA ILE A 43 10.23 -5.36 16.77
C ILE A 43 9.22 -4.45 16.08
N LEU A 44 8.80 -4.79 14.86
CA LEU A 44 7.81 -4.02 14.11
C LEU A 44 6.48 -3.95 14.86
N LYS A 45 5.98 -5.06 15.41
CA LYS A 45 4.78 -5.07 16.28
C LYS A 45 4.91 -4.11 17.46
N LYS A 46 6.09 -4.01 18.08
CA LYS A 46 6.34 -3.06 19.19
C LYS A 46 6.37 -1.61 18.74
N ILE A 47 7.00 -1.33 17.59
CA ILE A 47 7.09 0.02 17.02
C ILE A 47 5.71 0.52 16.58
N THR A 48 4.94 -0.31 15.89
CA THR A 48 3.58 0.04 15.41
C THR A 48 2.64 0.33 16.58
N GLY A 49 2.79 -0.40 17.69
CA GLY A 49 1.91 -0.28 18.85
C GLY A 49 0.46 -0.71 18.56
N ARG A 50 -0.44 -0.48 19.51
CA ARG A 50 -1.87 -0.85 19.39
C ARG A 50 -2.74 0.32 19.84
N ASN A 51 -3.17 1.14 18.89
CA ASN A 51 -4.03 2.30 19.16
C ASN A 51 -5.47 2.00 18.72
N LEU A 52 -6.31 1.50 19.65
CA LEU A 52 -7.69 1.09 19.35
C LEU A 52 -8.53 2.20 18.70
N ASN A 53 -8.37 3.44 19.18
CA ASN A 53 -9.07 4.61 18.63
C ASN A 53 -8.73 4.89 17.16
N LYS A 54 -7.50 4.56 16.74
CA LYS A 54 -7.06 4.72 15.35
C LYS A 54 -7.49 3.56 14.47
N ILE A 55 -7.32 2.32 14.97
CA ILE A 55 -7.65 1.09 14.25
C ILE A 55 -9.14 1.03 13.93
N PHE A 56 -9.98 1.36 14.90
CA PHE A 56 -11.44 1.40 14.75
C PHE A 56 -11.96 2.82 14.55
N SER A 57 -11.16 3.69 13.92
CA SER A 57 -11.59 5.05 13.59
C SER A 57 -12.80 5.01 12.64
N ALA A 58 -13.73 5.95 12.83
CA ALA A 58 -14.95 6.01 12.04
C ALA A 58 -14.63 6.30 10.57
N ARG A 59 -15.03 5.39 9.67
CA ARG A 59 -14.94 5.57 8.21
C ARG A 59 -16.25 6.14 7.66
N LYS A 60 -16.17 6.84 6.52
CA LYS A 60 -17.34 7.35 5.80
C LYS A 60 -18.03 6.18 5.08
N GLN A 61 -18.90 5.49 5.81
CA GLN A 61 -19.74 4.41 5.31
C GLN A 61 -21.17 4.60 5.79
N GLU A 62 -22.13 3.94 5.15
CA GLU A 62 -23.51 3.90 5.65
C GLU A 62 -23.51 3.13 6.98
N VAL A 63 -23.71 3.85 8.08
CA VAL A 63 -23.77 3.28 9.44
C VAL A 63 -25.21 3.11 9.88
N GLY A 64 -25.51 1.95 10.47
CA GLY A 64 -26.79 1.70 11.12
C GLY A 64 -26.92 2.42 12.47
N VAL A 65 -28.10 2.29 13.09
CA VAL A 65 -28.35 2.84 14.44
C VAL A 65 -27.50 2.08 15.47
N PRO A 66 -26.79 2.77 16.39
CA PRO A 66 -25.98 2.11 17.41
C PRO A 66 -26.85 1.32 18.42
N SER A 67 -26.36 0.15 18.82
CA SER A 67 -27.01 -0.70 19.83
C SER A 67 -26.33 -0.55 21.19
N TYR A 68 -27.12 -0.34 22.23
CA TYR A 68 -26.65 -0.27 23.61
C TYR A 68 -26.89 -1.60 24.33
N LYS A 69 -25.93 -2.04 25.16
CA LYS A 69 -26.04 -3.25 25.96
C LYS A 69 -25.48 -2.99 27.36
N LEU A 70 -26.23 -3.38 28.39
CA LEU A 70 -25.77 -3.37 29.77
C LEU A 70 -24.96 -4.65 30.01
N MET A 71 -23.75 -4.52 30.55
CA MET A 71 -22.81 -5.62 30.77
C MET A 71 -22.26 -5.57 32.19
N THR A 72 -21.92 -6.73 32.73
CA THR A 72 -21.14 -6.84 33.97
C THR A 72 -19.66 -6.58 33.72
N ASP A 73 -18.88 -6.27 34.75
CA ASP A 73 -17.44 -5.99 34.59
C ASP A 73 -16.69 -7.16 33.94
N ALA A 74 -17.05 -8.40 34.29
CA ALA A 74 -16.45 -9.59 33.70
C ALA A 74 -16.77 -9.74 32.20
N GLU A 75 -17.98 -9.36 31.78
CA GLU A 75 -18.37 -9.35 30.37
C GLU A 75 -17.69 -8.23 29.60
N PHE A 76 -17.55 -7.05 30.21
CA PHE A 76 -16.84 -5.91 29.63
C PHE A 76 -15.37 -6.23 29.37
N MET A 77 -14.68 -6.85 30.34
CA MET A 77 -13.29 -7.27 30.18
C MET A 77 -13.11 -8.27 29.03
N LYS A 78 -14.02 -9.24 28.91
CA LYS A 78 -14.01 -10.19 27.77
C LYS A 78 -14.25 -9.47 26.43
N ALA A 79 -15.19 -8.53 26.38
CA ALA A 79 -15.45 -7.76 25.18
C ALA A 79 -14.23 -6.92 24.76
N GLN A 80 -13.51 -6.34 25.73
CA GLN A 80 -12.28 -5.61 25.47
C GLN A 80 -11.18 -6.53 24.92
N GLU A 81 -10.98 -7.71 25.51
CA GLU A 81 -10.02 -8.70 25.01
C GLU A 81 -10.35 -9.15 23.57
N GLU A 82 -11.62 -9.35 23.25
CA GLU A 82 -12.04 -9.65 21.87
C GLU A 82 -11.71 -8.53 20.89
N VAL A 83 -11.90 -7.27 21.30
CA VAL A 83 -11.53 -6.08 20.50
C VAL A 83 -10.02 -6.03 20.29
N GLU A 84 -9.23 -6.30 21.32
CA GLU A 84 -7.76 -6.34 21.24
C GLU A 84 -7.27 -7.47 20.32
N ARG A 85 -7.88 -8.66 20.40
CA ARG A 85 -7.58 -9.78 19.51
C ARG A 85 -7.91 -9.45 18.05
N LYS A 86 -9.05 -8.80 17.80
CA LYS A 86 -9.42 -8.33 16.46
C LYS A 86 -8.44 -7.26 15.96
N ALA A 87 -8.05 -6.33 16.83
CA ALA A 87 -7.07 -5.29 16.49
C ALA A 87 -5.70 -5.89 16.11
N GLU A 88 -5.25 -6.93 16.82
CA GLU A 88 -4.01 -7.63 16.48
C GLU A 88 -4.07 -8.29 15.11
N HIS A 89 -5.19 -8.93 14.78
CA HIS A 89 -5.39 -9.55 13.47
C HIS A 89 -5.43 -8.51 12.34
N LEU A 90 -6.09 -7.36 12.55
CA LEU A 90 -6.15 -6.27 11.56
C LEU A 90 -4.81 -5.56 11.33
N LEU A 91 -3.87 -5.65 12.29
CA LEU A 91 -2.54 -5.06 12.19
C LEU A 91 -1.48 -6.04 11.65
N GLU A 92 -1.90 -7.19 11.12
CA GLU A 92 -0.98 -8.09 10.41
C GLU A 92 -0.44 -7.38 9.16
N MET A 93 0.89 -7.32 9.04
CA MET A 93 1.53 -6.65 7.91
C MET A 93 1.49 -7.55 6.68
N PRO A 94 1.20 -6.99 5.48
CA PRO A 94 1.30 -7.75 4.23
C PRO A 94 2.75 -8.20 3.98
N PRO A 95 2.95 -9.31 3.24
CA PRO A 95 4.29 -9.78 2.90
C PRO A 95 5.00 -8.78 1.99
N VAL A 96 6.30 -8.56 2.24
CA VAL A 96 7.14 -7.68 1.41
C VAL A 96 7.89 -8.54 0.40
N MET A 97 7.66 -8.27 -0.89
CA MET A 97 8.27 -9.02 -2.00
C MET A 97 9.26 -8.14 -2.78
N GLU A 98 10.19 -8.79 -3.49
CA GLU A 98 11.07 -8.12 -4.46
C GLU A 98 10.31 -7.88 -5.77
N GLU A 99 10.75 -6.86 -6.53
CA GLU A 99 10.17 -6.55 -7.84
C GLU A 99 10.38 -7.72 -8.81
N ARG A 100 9.30 -8.13 -9.47
CA ARG A 100 9.35 -9.19 -10.48
C ARG A 100 10.12 -8.74 -11.71
N GLN A 101 10.85 -9.67 -12.33
CA GLN A 101 11.53 -9.44 -13.61
C GLN A 101 10.55 -9.61 -14.78
N GLU A 102 10.76 -8.85 -15.87
CA GLU A 102 9.96 -8.97 -17.08
C GLU A 102 10.14 -10.35 -17.73
N ILE A 103 9.03 -10.93 -18.19
CA ILE A 103 9.03 -12.23 -18.88
C ILE A 103 9.31 -11.99 -20.37
N HIS A 104 10.40 -12.57 -20.89
CA HIS A 104 10.79 -12.47 -22.30
C HIS A 104 10.73 -13.83 -23.02
N GLU A 105 9.73 -14.65 -22.71
CA GLU A 105 9.56 -15.96 -23.33
C GLU A 105 8.82 -15.86 -24.67
N VAL A 106 9.42 -16.41 -25.73
CA VAL A 106 8.78 -16.56 -27.05
C VAL A 106 8.26 -17.98 -27.14
N LEU A 107 6.93 -18.13 -27.15
CA LEU A 107 6.28 -19.45 -27.26
C LEU A 107 6.54 -20.10 -28.62
N GLU A 108 6.39 -19.33 -29.70
CA GLU A 108 6.57 -19.78 -31.07
C GLU A 108 6.90 -18.58 -31.97
N GLN A 109 7.84 -18.76 -32.91
CA GLN A 109 8.20 -17.76 -33.90
C GLN A 109 7.80 -18.28 -35.29
N ASN A 110 6.86 -17.58 -35.94
CA ASN A 110 6.32 -17.96 -37.24
C ASN A 110 6.54 -16.84 -38.27
N ASP A 111 7.52 -17.04 -39.14
CA ASP A 111 7.91 -16.05 -40.17
C ASP A 111 6.81 -15.88 -41.25
N GLU A 112 5.99 -16.90 -41.49
CA GLU A 112 4.88 -16.83 -42.47
C GLU A 112 3.82 -15.79 -42.10
N LEU A 113 3.68 -15.48 -40.80
CA LEU A 113 2.72 -14.51 -40.29
C LEU A 113 3.30 -13.08 -40.18
N ALA A 114 4.60 -12.90 -40.46
CA ALA A 114 5.30 -11.63 -40.24
C ALA A 114 4.74 -10.45 -41.07
N CYS A 115 4.11 -10.72 -42.21
CA CYS A 115 3.50 -9.72 -43.08
C CYS A 115 1.98 -9.82 -43.15
N TYR A 116 1.34 -10.59 -42.27
CA TYR A 116 -0.10 -10.82 -42.34
C TYR A 116 -0.91 -9.59 -41.88
N SER A 117 -0.45 -8.87 -40.85
CA SER A 117 -1.15 -7.72 -40.27
C SER A 117 -0.19 -6.66 -39.74
N GLU A 118 -0.58 -5.38 -39.83
CA GLU A 118 0.23 -4.25 -39.35
C GLU A 118 0.14 -4.04 -37.83
N SER A 119 -0.90 -4.56 -37.17
CA SER A 119 -1.17 -4.39 -35.73
C SER A 119 -0.74 -5.61 -34.90
N ARG A 120 -0.37 -5.39 -33.63
CA ARG A 120 -0.09 -6.46 -32.67
C ARG A 120 -1.40 -6.99 -32.06
N TYR A 121 -1.54 -8.31 -31.99
CA TYR A 121 -2.67 -8.96 -31.33
C TYR A 121 -2.29 -9.38 -29.91
N VAL A 122 -3.14 -9.06 -28.94
CA VAL A 122 -3.03 -9.52 -27.54
C VAL A 122 -4.20 -10.45 -27.27
N PHE A 123 -3.91 -11.72 -27.04
CA PHE A 123 -4.90 -12.73 -26.68
C PHE A 123 -4.96 -12.80 -25.16
N THR A 124 -6.01 -12.24 -24.57
CA THR A 124 -6.27 -12.30 -23.13
C THR A 124 -7.53 -13.12 -22.90
N ASP A 125 -7.45 -14.15 -22.05
CA ASP A 125 -8.65 -14.81 -21.55
C ASP A 125 -9.37 -13.88 -20.57
N ILE A 126 -10.65 -13.62 -20.81
CA ILE A 126 -11.45 -12.62 -20.09
C ILE A 126 -12.36 -13.24 -19.03
N SER A 127 -11.93 -14.32 -18.40
CA SER A 127 -12.50 -14.71 -17.11
C SER A 127 -12.30 -13.55 -16.12
N THR A 128 -13.41 -12.90 -15.76
CA THR A 128 -13.53 -11.50 -15.32
C THR A 128 -12.69 -11.06 -14.11
N SER A 129 -12.13 -9.85 -14.17
CA SER A 129 -12.04 -8.93 -13.00
C SER A 129 -11.73 -7.47 -13.41
N VAL A 130 -12.76 -6.62 -13.27
CA VAL A 130 -12.87 -5.16 -12.96
C VAL A 130 -11.73 -4.18 -13.30
N CYS A 131 -12.12 -2.98 -13.77
CA CYS A 131 -11.25 -1.82 -14.08
C CYS A 131 -11.27 -0.72 -13.00
N ASP A 132 -10.12 -0.10 -12.72
CA ASP A 132 -9.98 1.01 -11.76
C ASP A 132 -9.34 2.28 -12.36
N ARG A 133 -9.87 3.45 -11.98
CA ARG A 133 -9.16 4.75 -11.95
C ARG A 133 -9.78 5.68 -10.90
N ILE A 134 -8.98 6.22 -9.97
CA ILE A 134 -9.40 7.33 -9.08
C ILE A 134 -8.24 8.33 -8.87
N MET A 135 -8.59 9.62 -8.74
CA MET A 135 -7.67 10.77 -8.56
C MET A 135 -7.33 11.06 -7.08
N PHE A 136 -6.14 11.63 -6.86
CA PHE A 136 -5.58 11.96 -5.54
C PHE A 136 -5.88 13.39 -5.07
N GLN A 137 -6.17 13.56 -3.76
CA GLN A 137 -5.90 14.80 -3.02
C GLN A 137 -5.74 14.57 -1.49
N GLN A 138 -4.62 15.11 -0.96
CA GLN A 138 -4.27 15.46 0.46
C GLN A 138 -4.01 14.33 1.48
N ASN A 139 -2.83 14.39 2.17
CA ASN A 139 -2.40 13.78 3.46
C ASN A 139 -3.00 12.42 3.91
N GLN A 140 -3.53 11.63 2.98
CA GLN A 140 -4.19 10.35 3.18
C GLN A 140 -3.26 9.22 2.72
N HIS A 141 -2.05 9.16 3.29
CA HIS A 141 -1.08 8.14 2.90
C HIS A 141 -1.60 6.71 3.18
N GLU A 142 -2.42 6.55 4.22
CA GLU A 142 -3.05 5.27 4.55
C GLU A 142 -4.01 4.81 3.46
N ASP A 143 -4.86 5.70 2.95
CA ASP A 143 -5.82 5.36 1.88
C ASP A 143 -5.09 5.00 0.57
N VAL A 144 -3.93 5.60 0.29
CA VAL A 144 -3.10 5.26 -0.87
C VAL A 144 -2.49 3.86 -0.74
N LEU A 145 -2.01 3.51 0.45
CA LEU A 145 -1.47 2.17 0.73
C LEU A 145 -2.57 1.11 0.69
N ASP A 146 -3.73 1.38 1.30
CA ASP A 146 -4.91 0.50 1.23
C ASP A 146 -5.31 0.26 -0.23
N LEU A 147 -5.31 1.32 -1.06
CA LEU A 147 -5.63 1.22 -2.47
C LEU A 147 -4.59 0.43 -3.27
N ALA A 148 -3.29 0.65 -3.01
CA ALA A 148 -2.22 -0.08 -3.67
C ALA A 148 -2.31 -1.59 -3.41
N CYS A 149 -2.63 -1.98 -2.18
CA CYS A 149 -2.86 -3.38 -1.80
C CYS A 149 -4.06 -4.03 -2.54
N VAL A 150 -5.03 -3.23 -2.98
CA VAL A 150 -6.21 -3.72 -3.72
C VAL A 150 -5.95 -3.72 -5.23
N GLN A 151 -5.23 -2.73 -5.74
CA GLN A 151 -5.03 -2.51 -7.18
C GLN A 151 -3.87 -3.29 -7.78
N PHE A 152 -2.80 -3.51 -7.02
CA PHE A 152 -1.55 -4.05 -7.53
C PHE A 152 -1.12 -5.30 -6.77
N GLU A 153 -0.37 -6.16 -7.47
CA GLU A 153 0.29 -7.31 -6.87
C GLU A 153 1.53 -6.85 -6.07
N PRO A 154 1.85 -7.52 -4.95
CA PRO A 154 2.92 -7.08 -4.04
C PRO A 154 4.34 -7.15 -4.64
N ASP A 155 4.52 -7.86 -5.74
CA ASP A 155 5.78 -7.99 -6.50
C ASP A 155 5.85 -7.08 -7.74
N SER A 156 4.77 -6.34 -8.03
CA SER A 156 4.71 -5.46 -9.19
C SER A 156 5.55 -4.19 -8.98
N ALA A 157 6.15 -3.69 -10.07
CA ALA A 157 6.93 -2.45 -10.05
C ALA A 157 6.11 -1.24 -9.53
N ASP A 158 4.83 -1.18 -9.90
CA ASP A 158 3.92 -0.09 -9.51
C ASP A 158 3.55 -0.13 -8.02
N TYR A 159 3.55 -1.32 -7.38
CA TYR A 159 3.33 -1.46 -5.94
C TYR A 159 4.54 -1.01 -5.11
N ILE A 160 5.76 -1.22 -5.62
CA ILE A 160 7.01 -0.97 -4.90
C ILE A 160 7.49 0.50 -5.02
N ARG A 161 7.06 1.22 -6.07
CA ARG A 161 7.55 2.54 -6.46
C ARG A 161 6.96 3.72 -5.68
#